data_AF-A0A2P8GEX4-F1
#
_entry.id   AF-A0A2P8GEX4-F1
#
_cell.length_a   1.000
_cell.length_b   1.000
_cell.length_c   1.000
_cell.angle_alpha   90.00
_cell.angle_beta   90.00
_cell.angle_gamma   90.00
#
_symmetry.space_group_name_H-M   'P 1'
#
loop_
_entity.id
_entity.type
_entity.pdbx_description
1 polymer ?
#
loop_
_entity_poly.entity_id
_entity_poly.type
_entity_poly.pdbx_seq_one_letter_code
_entity_poly.pdbx_strand_id
1 'polypeptide(L)'
;MEYSMYKTFGRKYRCSIRKVLHKYRYKKDFAVTYYNGKGEQKRNIFVKQSFKRKLQGKIQEVGKMPETAYITARTSLIDRLSARCCEICKSESDLQMHHVRKLSELKGKKKWEIMMIARKRKTMAVCHACHRKIHNGALD
;
A
#
# COMPACT_ATOMS: atom_id res chain seq x y z
N MET A 1 11.79 17.88 7.12
CA MET A 1 10.80 17.45 6.09
C MET A 1 10.45 18.58 5.10
N GLU A 2 10.79 19.84 5.37
CA GLU A 2 10.48 20.96 4.45
C GLU A 2 11.23 20.88 3.11
N TYR A 3 12.52 20.58 3.13
CA TYR A 3 13.34 20.50 1.92
C TYR A 3 12.99 19.34 0.99
N SER A 4 12.48 18.21 1.51
CA SER A 4 12.01 17.11 0.66
C SER A 4 10.80 17.56 -0.18
N MET A 5 9.86 18.29 0.42
CA MET A 5 8.73 18.87 -0.29
C MET A 5 9.17 19.89 -1.35
N TYR A 6 10.09 20.81 -1.00
CA TYR A 6 10.61 21.79 -1.96
C TYR A 6 11.31 21.14 -3.16
N LYS A 7 12.06 20.05 -2.94
CA LYS A 7 12.67 19.26 -4.02
C LYS A 7 11.62 18.62 -4.94
N THR A 8 10.56 18.05 -4.35
CA THR A 8 9.45 17.48 -5.13
C THR A 8 8.79 18.52 -6.01
N PHE A 9 8.50 19.71 -5.48
CA PHE A 9 7.93 20.80 -6.27
C PHE A 9 8.89 21.33 -7.34
N GLY A 10 10.17 21.48 -7.00
CA GLY A 10 11.19 21.90 -7.97
C GLY A 10 11.24 20.96 -9.18
N ARG A 11 11.22 19.64 -8.92
CA ARG A 11 11.19 18.64 -10.00
C ARG A 11 9.87 18.66 -10.78
N LYS A 12 8.72 18.77 -10.10
CA LYS A 12 7.39 18.84 -10.73
C LYS A 12 7.27 20.03 -11.68
N TYR A 13 7.73 21.21 -11.26
CA TYR A 13 7.62 22.45 -12.04
C TYR A 13 8.87 22.73 -12.88
N ARG A 14 9.80 21.77 -12.99
CA ARG A 14 11.08 21.91 -13.72
C ARG A 14 11.83 23.20 -13.37
N CYS A 15 11.86 23.53 -12.08
CA CYS A 15 12.47 24.76 -11.58
C CYS A 15 13.40 24.49 -10.40
N SER A 16 14.29 25.43 -10.12
CA SER A 16 15.19 25.30 -8.99
C SER A 16 14.43 25.46 -7.67
N ILE A 17 14.95 24.82 -6.62
CA ILE A 17 14.42 24.93 -5.25
C ILE A 17 14.31 26.40 -4.82
N ARG A 18 15.26 27.25 -5.23
CA ARG A 18 15.24 28.70 -4.99
C ARG A 18 13.99 29.38 -5.56
N LYS A 19 13.57 29.02 -6.78
CA LYS A 19 12.34 29.56 -7.39
C LYS A 19 11.08 29.13 -6.62
N VAL A 20 11.04 27.88 -6.15
CA VAL A 20 9.93 27.37 -5.33
C VAL A 20 9.87 28.08 -3.98
N LEU A 21 11.01 28.25 -3.30
CA LEU A 21 11.12 29.00 -2.05
C LEU A 21 10.67 30.44 -2.23
N HIS A 22 11.09 31.11 -3.30
CA HIS A 22 10.67 32.49 -3.56
C HIS A 22 9.14 32.60 -3.74
N LYS A 23 8.51 31.62 -4.38
CA LYS A 23 7.06 31.63 -4.64
C LYS A 23 6.21 31.29 -3.41
N TYR A 24 6.64 30.33 -2.60
CA TYR A 24 5.80 29.74 -1.55
C TYR A 24 6.32 29.95 -0.13
N ARG A 25 7.46 30.60 0.09
CA ARG A 25 7.94 30.90 1.44
C ARG A 25 7.37 32.24 1.90
N TYR A 26 6.70 32.22 3.04
CA TYR A 26 6.31 33.43 3.75
C TYR A 26 6.99 33.46 5.12
N LYS A 27 7.80 34.49 5.38
CA LYS A 27 8.72 34.55 6.53
C LYS A 27 9.63 33.32 6.56
N LYS A 28 9.33 32.34 7.42
CA LYS A 28 10.08 31.09 7.58
C LYS A 28 9.30 29.86 7.12
N ASP A 29 7.99 29.98 6.93
CA ASP A 29 7.11 28.84 6.70
C ASP A 29 6.67 28.75 5.24
N PHE A 30 6.29 27.54 4.83
CA PHE A 30 5.61 27.34 3.57
C PHE A 30 4.19 27.91 3.66
N ALA A 31 3.81 28.76 2.72
CA ALA A 31 2.48 29.34 2.64
C ALA A 31 1.97 29.37 1.20
N VAL A 32 0.68 29.05 1.03
CA VAL A 32 -0.02 29.17 -0.25
C VAL A 32 -0.95 30.37 -0.17
N THR A 33 -0.74 31.33 -1.07
CA THR A 33 -1.62 32.48 -1.28
C THR A 33 -2.77 32.10 -2.21
N TYR A 34 -3.99 32.49 -1.86
CA TYR A 34 -5.19 32.29 -2.68
C TYR A 34 -6.18 33.43 -2.46
N TYR A 35 -7.10 33.63 -3.40
CA TYR A 35 -8.18 34.60 -3.27
C TYR A 35 -9.45 33.88 -2.82
N ASN A 36 -10.20 34.45 -1.87
CA ASN A 36 -11.52 33.92 -1.52
C ASN A 36 -12.58 34.32 -2.56
N GLY A 37 -13.80 33.80 -2.42
CA GLY A 37 -14.93 34.20 -3.27
C GLY A 37 -15.33 35.68 -3.16
N LYS A 38 -14.78 36.43 -2.20
CA LYS A 38 -14.97 37.88 -2.01
C LYS A 38 -13.80 38.72 -2.56
N GLY A 39 -12.83 38.11 -3.24
CA GLY A 39 -11.66 38.80 -3.81
C GLY A 39 -10.56 39.15 -2.80
N GLU A 40 -10.68 38.74 -1.53
CA GLU A 40 -9.67 39.00 -0.51
C GLU A 40 -8.51 37.99 -0.63
N GLN A 41 -7.28 38.49 -0.61
CA GLN A 41 -6.09 37.65 -0.61
C GLN A 41 -5.87 37.00 0.77
N LYS A 42 -6.05 35.69 0.85
CA LYS A 42 -5.78 34.88 2.04
C LYS A 42 -4.51 34.06 1.87
N ARG A 43 -3.91 33.68 3.00
CA ARG A 43 -2.70 32.84 3.04
C ARG A 43 -2.91 31.67 3.98
N ASN A 44 -2.73 30.45 3.47
CA ASN A 44 -2.69 29.25 4.29
C ASN A 44 -1.23 28.91 4.59
N ILE A 45 -0.83 29.07 5.85
CA ILE A 45 0.50 28.70 6.32
C ILE A 45 0.48 27.21 6.67
N PHE A 46 1.36 26.46 6.01
CA PHE A 46 1.42 25.00 6.07
C PHE A 46 2.51 24.55 7.04
N VAL A 47 2.63 25.15 8.22
CA VAL A 47 3.51 24.62 9.28
C VAL A 47 2.96 24.97 10.68
N LYS A 48 2.56 23.95 11.44
CA LYS A 48 2.50 24.00 12.91
C LYS A 48 3.24 22.86 13.59
N GLN A 49 3.72 21.86 12.85
CA GLN A 49 4.34 20.70 13.44
C GLN A 49 5.82 20.68 13.11
N SER A 50 6.62 21.19 14.05
CA SER A 50 8.02 20.81 14.13
C SER A 50 8.07 19.29 14.20
N PHE A 51 8.41 18.63 13.10
CA PHE A 51 8.88 17.25 13.10
C PHE A 51 10.24 17.23 13.79
N LYS A 52 10.26 17.56 15.10
CA LYS A 52 11.45 17.44 15.93
C LYS A 52 11.92 16.01 15.73
N ARG A 53 13.18 15.86 15.33
CA ARG A 53 13.82 14.55 15.31
C ARG A 53 13.63 13.99 16.72
N LYS A 54 12.77 12.98 16.86
CA LYS A 54 12.81 12.16 18.07
C LYS A 54 14.22 11.59 18.06
N LEU A 55 15.07 12.04 19.00
CA LEU A 55 16.23 11.26 19.40
C LEU A 55 15.62 9.94 19.83
N GLN A 56 15.60 8.96 18.92
CA GLN A 56 15.18 7.61 19.27
C GLN A 56 16.02 7.27 20.49
N GLY A 57 15.36 7.04 21.63
CA GLY A 57 16.01 6.40 22.77
C GLY A 57 16.75 5.20 22.20
N LYS A 58 18.01 5.02 22.61
CA LYS A 58 18.90 3.93 22.18
C LYS A 58 18.05 2.72 21.79
N ILE A 59 18.11 2.35 20.51
CA ILE A 59 17.58 1.07 20.06
C ILE A 59 18.37 0.04 20.88
N GLN A 60 17.81 -0.44 21.99
CA GLN A 60 18.49 -1.38 22.89
C GLN A 60 18.62 -2.78 22.26
N GLU A 61 18.09 -2.97 21.05
CA GLU A 61 18.21 -4.21 20.29
C GLU A 61 18.90 -3.97 18.94
N VAL A 62 20.17 -3.54 18.98
CA VAL A 62 21.07 -3.72 17.83
C VAL A 62 21.41 -5.22 17.77
N GLY A 63 20.66 -5.98 16.97
CA GLY A 63 20.90 -7.41 16.78
C GLY A 63 19.65 -8.25 16.53
N LYS A 64 18.46 -7.80 16.94
CA LYS A 64 17.21 -8.44 16.52
C LYS A 64 16.74 -7.77 15.24
N MET A 65 16.93 -8.47 14.12
CA MET A 65 16.13 -8.18 12.92
C MET A 65 14.65 -8.20 13.34
N PRO A 66 13.84 -7.20 12.95
CA PRO A 66 12.40 -7.32 13.13
C PRO A 66 11.97 -8.63 12.47
N GLU A 67 11.03 -9.34 13.09
CA GLU A 67 10.52 -10.62 12.61
C GLU A 67 9.78 -10.39 11.29
N THR A 68 10.53 -10.28 10.19
CA THR A 68 10.01 -9.92 8.87
C THR A 68 9.40 -11.10 8.15
N ALA A 69 9.39 -12.30 8.74
CA ALA A 69 8.84 -13.52 8.16
C ALA A 69 7.41 -13.31 7.62
N TYR A 70 6.56 -12.55 8.32
CA TYR A 70 5.20 -12.26 7.85
C TYR A 70 5.14 -11.28 6.66
N ILE A 71 6.20 -10.50 6.42
CA ILE A 71 6.33 -9.56 5.29
C ILE A 71 7.04 -10.24 4.11
N THR A 72 8.07 -11.04 4.37
CA THR A 72 8.90 -11.73 3.36
C THR A 72 8.25 -13.01 2.84
N ALA A 73 7.37 -13.66 3.61
CA ALA A 73 6.57 -14.81 3.14
C ALA A 73 5.42 -14.44 2.18
N ARG A 74 5.50 -13.27 1.51
CA ARG A 74 4.54 -12.89 0.48
C ARG A 74 5.00 -13.45 -0.86
N THR A 75 4.59 -14.67 -1.15
CA THR A 75 4.65 -15.21 -2.52
C THR A 75 3.96 -14.25 -3.48
N SER A 76 4.68 -13.77 -4.50
CA SER A 76 4.10 -12.90 -5.51
C SER A 76 3.06 -13.68 -6.33
N LEU A 77 2.22 -12.98 -7.08
CA LEU A 77 1.27 -13.66 -7.98
C LEU A 77 1.99 -14.51 -9.02
N ILE A 78 3.14 -14.02 -9.50
CA ILE A 78 3.97 -14.71 -10.49
C ILE A 78 4.54 -16.00 -9.88
N ASP A 79 5.12 -15.94 -8.68
CA ASP A 79 5.70 -17.13 -8.03
C ASP A 79 4.65 -18.23 -7.82
N ARG A 80 3.40 -17.84 -7.53
CA ARG A 80 2.29 -18.78 -7.33
C ARG A 80 1.84 -19.46 -8.63
N LEU A 81 1.84 -18.74 -9.75
CA LEU A 81 1.54 -19.31 -11.05
C LEU A 81 2.69 -20.19 -11.55
N SER A 82 3.93 -19.74 -11.34
CA SER A 82 5.14 -20.50 -11.68
C SER A 82 5.24 -21.80 -10.89
N ALA A 83 4.71 -21.85 -9.67
CA ALA A 83 4.67 -23.07 -8.86
C ALA A 83 3.80 -24.19 -9.48
N ARG A 84 2.86 -23.87 -10.38
CA ARG A 84 1.92 -24.82 -11.02
C ARG A 84 1.11 -25.71 -10.08
N CYS A 85 1.12 -25.43 -8.78
CA CYS A 85 0.37 -26.16 -7.76
C CYS A 85 -0.92 -25.44 -7.37
N CYS A 86 -2.04 -26.16 -7.41
CA CYS A 86 -3.33 -25.65 -6.94
C CYS A 86 -3.29 -25.35 -5.43
N GLU A 87 -3.68 -24.15 -5.02
CA GLU A 87 -3.66 -23.77 -3.60
C GLU A 87 -4.64 -24.60 -2.73
N ILE A 88 -5.65 -25.23 -3.33
CA ILE A 88 -6.68 -26.02 -2.62
C ILE A 88 -6.32 -27.51 -2.58
N CYS A 89 -6.23 -28.14 -3.75
CA CYS A 89 -6.05 -29.59 -3.85
C CYS A 89 -4.59 -30.01 -4.08
N LYS A 90 -3.65 -29.06 -4.20
CA LYS A 90 -2.23 -29.30 -4.47
C LYS A 90 -1.94 -30.05 -5.79
N SER A 91 -2.90 -30.16 -6.70
CA SER A 91 -2.66 -30.77 -8.01
C SER A 91 -1.72 -29.90 -8.86
N GLU A 92 -0.80 -30.55 -9.57
CA GLU A 92 0.06 -29.93 -10.56
C GLU A 92 -0.67 -29.90 -11.90
N SER A 93 -1.18 -28.73 -12.28
CA SER A 93 -2.00 -28.56 -13.48
C SER A 93 -2.04 -27.08 -13.87
N ASP A 94 -2.56 -26.77 -15.05
CA ASP A 94 -2.76 -25.38 -15.46
C ASP A 94 -3.64 -24.63 -14.47
N LEU A 95 -3.10 -23.52 -13.96
CA LEU A 95 -3.71 -22.71 -12.92
C LEU A 95 -4.52 -21.57 -13.52
N GLN A 96 -5.69 -21.34 -12.93
CA GLN A 96 -6.57 -20.20 -13.18
C GLN A 96 -6.65 -19.34 -11.92
N MET A 97 -6.66 -18.03 -12.09
CA MET A 97 -6.80 -17.09 -10.98
C MET A 97 -8.27 -16.90 -10.64
N HIS A 98 -8.67 -17.31 -9.44
CA HIS A 98 -9.96 -16.97 -8.88
C HIS A 98 -9.90 -15.60 -8.20
N HIS A 99 -10.84 -14.71 -8.51
CA HIS A 99 -10.91 -13.34 -8.00
C HIS A 99 -12.21 -13.09 -7.26
N VAL A 100 -12.13 -12.42 -6.11
CA VAL A 100 -13.29 -11.97 -5.32
C VAL A 100 -13.27 -10.45 -5.19
N ARG A 101 -14.46 -9.81 -5.23
CA ARG A 101 -14.61 -8.36 -5.15
C ARG A 101 -14.14 -7.79 -3.81
N LYS A 102 -14.65 -8.32 -2.69
CA LYS A 102 -14.29 -7.91 -1.32
C LYS A 102 -14.09 -9.12 -0.40
N LEU A 103 -13.09 -9.05 0.46
CA LEU A 103 -12.85 -10.08 1.49
C LEU A 103 -13.96 -10.13 2.55
N SER A 104 -14.59 -8.99 2.84
CA SER A 104 -15.68 -8.88 3.80
C SER A 104 -16.98 -9.56 3.35
N GLU A 105 -17.10 -9.91 2.06
CA GLU A 105 -18.27 -10.62 1.52
C GLU A 105 -18.17 -12.14 1.74
N LEU A 106 -16.99 -12.65 2.08
CA LEU A 106 -16.77 -14.06 2.36
C LEU A 106 -17.25 -14.41 3.77
N LYS A 107 -18.08 -15.44 3.90
CA LYS A 107 -18.62 -15.88 5.20
C LYS A 107 -17.61 -16.71 6.01
N GLY A 108 -16.60 -17.27 5.35
CA GLY A 108 -15.57 -18.09 5.98
C GLY A 108 -16.06 -19.48 6.36
N LYS A 109 -17.07 -20.01 5.66
CA LYS A 109 -17.61 -21.35 5.93
C LYS A 109 -16.95 -22.41 5.07
N LYS A 110 -16.66 -22.07 3.80
CA LYS A 110 -16.04 -22.99 2.84
C LYS A 110 -14.52 -22.93 2.96
N LYS A 111 -13.84 -24.06 2.72
CA LYS A 111 -12.36 -24.14 2.86
C LYS A 111 -11.62 -23.06 2.08
N TRP A 112 -12.03 -22.77 0.85
CA TRP A 112 -11.39 -21.75 0.02
C TRP A 112 -11.60 -20.32 0.58
N GLU A 113 -12.77 -20.04 1.18
CA GLU A 113 -13.04 -18.73 1.81
C GLU A 113 -12.12 -18.52 3.03
N ILE A 114 -11.99 -19.56 3.87
CA ILE A 114 -11.11 -19.53 5.05
C ILE A 114 -9.68 -19.23 4.63
N MET A 115 -9.19 -19.88 3.57
CA MET A 115 -7.84 -19.64 3.05
C MET A 115 -7.65 -18.21 2.53
N MET A 116 -8.63 -17.65 1.80
CA MET A 116 -8.56 -16.27 1.31
C MET A 116 -8.55 -15.24 2.45
N ILE A 117 -9.39 -15.45 3.47
CA ILE A 117 -9.48 -14.59 4.66
C ILE A 117 -8.18 -14.65 5.46
N ALA A 118 -7.69 -15.85 5.77
CA ALA A 118 -6.44 -16.04 6.52
C ALA A 118 -5.24 -15.39 5.82
N ARG A 119 -5.14 -15.54 4.49
CA ARG A 119 -4.07 -14.92 3.69
C ARG A 119 -4.29 -13.43 3.44
N LYS A 120 -5.48 -12.89 3.73
CA LYS A 120 -5.93 -11.52 3.40
C LYS A 120 -5.73 -11.18 1.92
N ARG A 121 -6.03 -12.13 1.03
CA ARG A 121 -5.85 -12.00 -0.44
C ARG A 121 -7.16 -12.15 -1.19
N LYS A 122 -7.43 -11.25 -2.12
CA LYS A 122 -8.60 -11.30 -3.03
C LYS A 122 -8.43 -12.25 -4.21
N THR A 123 -7.27 -12.91 -4.31
CA THR A 123 -6.90 -13.75 -5.45
C THR A 123 -6.30 -15.07 -5.00
N MET A 124 -6.71 -16.17 -5.64
CA MET A 124 -6.24 -17.53 -5.35
C MET A 124 -5.93 -18.26 -6.66
N ALA A 125 -4.78 -18.93 -6.73
CA ALA A 125 -4.44 -19.77 -7.87
C ALA A 125 -5.01 -21.19 -7.69
N VAL A 126 -5.88 -21.62 -8.61
CA VAL A 126 -6.60 -22.90 -8.52
C VAL A 126 -6.61 -23.62 -9.86
N CYS A 127 -6.67 -24.96 -9.85
CA CYS A 127 -6.86 -25.73 -11.07
C CYS A 127 -8.27 -25.54 -11.65
N HIS A 128 -8.48 -25.88 -12.92
CA HIS A 128 -9.77 -25.72 -13.58
C HIS A 128 -10.94 -26.43 -12.85
N ALA A 129 -10.70 -27.63 -12.32
CA ALA A 129 -11.71 -28.38 -11.58
C ALA A 129 -12.14 -27.67 -10.29
N CYS A 130 -11.17 -27.17 -9.51
CA CYS A 130 -11.46 -26.38 -8.31
C CYS A 130 -12.14 -25.06 -8.67
N HIS A 131 -11.70 -24.38 -9.74
CA HIS A 131 -12.31 -23.14 -10.20
C HIS A 131 -13.81 -23.33 -10.51
N ARG A 132 -14.17 -24.38 -11.27
CA ARG A 132 -15.57 -24.73 -11.52
C ARG A 132 -16.35 -25.04 -10.25
N LYS A 133 -15.79 -25.82 -9.32
CA LYS A 133 -16.46 -26.14 -8.07
C LYS A 133 -16.71 -24.91 -7.18
N ILE A 134 -15.82 -23.90 -7.21
CA ILE A 134 -16.03 -22.63 -6.51
C ILE A 134 -17.23 -21.89 -7.12
N HIS A 135 -17.28 -21.76 -8.46
CA HIS A 135 -18.39 -21.09 -9.16
C HIS A 135 -19.72 -21.80 -8.97
N ASN A 136 -19.71 -23.13 -8.99
CA ASN A 136 -20.91 -23.95 -8.79
C ASN A 136 -21.32 -24.06 -7.31
N GLY A 137 -20.54 -23.47 -6.39
CA GLY A 137 -20.80 -23.54 -4.96
C GLY A 137 -20.63 -24.93 -4.33
N ALA A 138 -20.08 -25.91 -5.05
CA ALA A 138 -19.98 -27.33 -4.67
C ALA A 138 -18.67 -27.72 -3.94
N LEU A 139 -17.84 -26.73 -3.58
CA LEU A 139 -16.66 -26.92 -2.74
C LEU A 139 -17.01 -26.63 -1.29
N ASP A 140 -17.29 -27.68 -0.52
CA ASP A 140 -17.45 -27.64 0.94
C ASP A 140 -16.13 -27.95 1.69
#